data_AF-A0A938FFQ7-F1
#
_entry.id   AF-A0A938FFQ7-F1
#
_cell.length_a   1.000
_cell.length_b   1.000
_cell.length_c   1.000
_cell.angle_alpha   90.00
_cell.angle_beta   90.00
_cell.angle_gamma   90.00
#
_symmetry.space_group_name_H-M   'P 1'
#
loop_
_entity.id
_entity.type
_entity.pdbx_description
1 polymer ?
#
loop_
_entity_poly.entity_id
_entity_poly.type
_entity_poly.pdbx_seq_one_letter_code
_entity_poly.pdbx_strand_id
1 'polypeptide(L)'
;KTNWQFGYRTSRLKVSTQSHAVLSVTFELTQSKESLPVTYPALAEHLGVRSGERVPLPAARDGVLELRRSRGMVLDENDHDTWSVGSFFVNPVLSQAAAADLPTLAPRWPTSSRDVKTSAAWLIEHCGFHGGYAFGAAALSTKHVLAITNRGGASCEEVMTLASLVRDRVKERTGVYLTPEPLLINCRLT
;
A
#
# COMPACT_ATOMS: atom_id res chain seq x y z
N LYS A 1 -24.02 16.64 -6.86
CA LYS A 1 -22.68 16.02 -7.04
C LYS A 1 -22.89 14.52 -7.27
N THR A 2 -22.28 13.91 -8.29
CA THR A 2 -22.37 12.45 -8.52
C THR A 2 -21.82 11.70 -7.31
N ASN A 3 -22.54 10.71 -6.79
CA ASN A 3 -22.04 9.85 -5.74
C ASN A 3 -21.07 8.82 -6.35
N TRP A 4 -19.77 9.06 -6.19
CA TRP A 4 -18.71 8.18 -6.67
C TRP A 4 -18.46 6.96 -5.79
N GLN A 5 -19.15 6.84 -4.64
CA GLN A 5 -19.02 5.73 -3.70
C GLN A 5 -17.55 5.44 -3.33
N PHE A 6 -16.81 6.48 -2.95
CA PHE A 6 -15.41 6.33 -2.56
C PHE A 6 -15.29 5.46 -1.30
N GLY A 7 -14.33 4.55 -1.31
CA GLY A 7 -13.95 3.72 -0.18
C GLY A 7 -12.45 3.44 -0.18
N TYR A 8 -12.00 2.55 0.71
CA TYR A 8 -10.59 2.16 0.75
C TYR A 8 -10.20 1.45 -0.55
N ARG A 9 -9.37 2.11 -1.38
CA ARG A 9 -8.90 1.60 -2.70
C ARG A 9 -10.01 1.16 -3.65
N THR A 10 -11.19 1.77 -3.53
CA THR A 10 -12.35 1.48 -4.37
C THR A 10 -13.17 2.74 -4.67
N SER A 11 -13.88 2.70 -5.78
CA SER A 11 -14.87 3.69 -6.20
C SER A 11 -15.84 3.03 -7.15
N ARG A 12 -16.94 3.72 -7.48
CA ARG A 12 -17.89 3.27 -8.51
C ARG A 12 -17.20 2.96 -9.86
N LEU A 13 -16.13 3.66 -10.21
CA LEU A 13 -15.37 3.41 -11.45
C LEU A 13 -14.64 2.06 -11.41
N LYS A 14 -14.11 1.66 -10.24
CA LYS A 14 -13.35 0.41 -10.09
C LYS A 14 -14.25 -0.84 -10.12
N VAL A 15 -15.50 -0.71 -9.68
CA VAL A 15 -16.46 -1.83 -9.61
C VAL A 15 -17.49 -1.82 -10.75
N SER A 16 -17.41 -0.85 -11.67
CA SER A 16 -18.36 -0.75 -12.78
C SER A 16 -18.11 -1.84 -13.82
N THR A 17 -19.19 -2.39 -14.37
CA THR A 17 -19.15 -3.27 -15.55
C THR A 17 -19.13 -2.50 -16.87
N GLN A 18 -19.28 -1.17 -16.82
CA GLN A 18 -19.23 -0.29 -17.99
C GLN A 18 -17.85 0.37 -18.10
N SER A 19 -17.39 0.54 -19.35
CA SER A 19 -16.16 1.28 -19.63
C SER A 19 -16.39 2.78 -19.47
N HIS A 20 -15.58 3.41 -18.62
CA HIS A 20 -15.60 4.85 -18.38
C HIS A 20 -14.21 5.42 -18.61
N ALA A 21 -14.14 6.65 -19.14
CA ALA A 21 -12.92 7.45 -19.20
C ALA A 21 -13.07 8.68 -18.30
N VAL A 22 -12.12 8.91 -17.39
CA VAL A 22 -12.09 10.11 -16.56
C VAL A 22 -11.52 11.26 -17.39
N LEU A 23 -12.36 12.24 -17.74
CA LEU A 23 -11.95 13.39 -18.55
C LEU A 23 -11.42 14.56 -17.71
N SER A 24 -11.93 14.71 -16.49
CA SER A 24 -11.54 15.78 -15.57
C SER A 24 -11.81 15.40 -14.13
N VAL A 25 -11.02 15.93 -13.21
CA VAL A 25 -11.26 15.84 -11.77
C VAL A 25 -11.16 17.24 -11.17
N THR A 26 -12.18 17.66 -10.43
CA THR A 26 -12.20 18.96 -9.74
C THR A 26 -12.04 18.73 -8.24
N PHE A 27 -11.06 19.38 -7.63
CA PHE A 27 -10.83 19.36 -6.19
C PHE A 27 -11.24 20.70 -5.58
N GLU A 28 -11.97 20.63 -4.48
CA GLU A 28 -12.27 21.78 -3.65
C GLU A 28 -11.20 21.82 -2.55
N LEU A 29 -10.37 22.87 -2.54
CA LEU A 29 -9.21 22.99 -1.66
C LEU A 29 -9.34 24.22 -0.75
N THR A 30 -8.94 24.07 0.51
CA THR A 30 -8.80 25.20 1.43
C THR A 30 -7.42 25.83 1.25
N GLN A 31 -7.36 27.13 0.98
CA GLN A 31 -6.09 27.86 0.97
C GLN A 31 -5.60 28.06 2.40
N SER A 32 -4.39 27.58 2.69
CA SER A 32 -3.82 27.61 4.03
C SER A 32 -2.30 27.59 3.93
N LYS A 33 -1.62 28.28 4.86
CA LYS A 33 -0.16 28.17 5.05
C LYS A 33 0.22 26.92 5.86
N GLU A 34 -0.73 26.39 6.63
CA GLU A 34 -0.57 25.22 7.49
C GLU A 34 -1.19 23.97 6.86
N SER A 35 -0.66 22.81 7.22
CA SER A 35 -1.21 21.51 6.84
C SER A 35 -2.55 21.21 7.53
N LEU A 36 -3.20 20.13 7.09
CA LEU A 36 -4.14 19.42 7.97
C LEU A 36 -3.38 18.82 9.17
N PRO A 37 -4.07 18.51 10.29
CA PRO A 37 -3.46 17.79 11.41
C PRO A 37 -2.71 16.54 10.94
N VAL A 38 -1.43 16.42 11.31
CA VAL A 38 -0.60 15.28 10.97
C VAL A 38 -0.99 14.10 11.86
N THR A 39 -1.82 13.20 11.32
CA THR A 39 -2.34 12.04 12.06
C THR A 39 -1.64 10.73 11.71
N TYR A 40 -0.78 10.73 10.69
CA TYR A 40 -0.01 9.55 10.31
C TYR A 40 1.24 9.44 11.19
N PRO A 41 1.37 8.41 12.06
CA PRO A 41 2.42 8.37 13.09
C PRO A 41 3.84 8.51 12.53
N ALA A 42 4.16 7.80 11.45
CA ALA A 42 5.50 7.87 10.87
C ALA A 42 5.83 9.25 10.26
N LEU A 43 4.82 10.02 9.81
CA LEU A 43 5.05 11.40 9.36
C LEU A 43 5.21 12.34 10.56
N ALA A 44 4.43 12.14 11.62
CA ALA A 44 4.57 12.92 12.85
C ALA A 44 5.96 12.75 13.48
N GLU A 45 6.42 11.49 13.56
CA GLU A 45 7.77 11.14 14.02
C GLU A 45 8.85 11.76 13.15
N HIS A 46 8.75 11.61 11.81
CA HIS A 46 9.71 12.19 10.86
C HIS A 46 9.82 13.71 10.98
N LEU A 47 8.69 14.39 11.22
CA LEU A 47 8.64 15.84 11.39
C LEU A 47 8.96 16.31 12.82
N GLY A 48 9.15 15.40 13.77
CA GLY A 48 9.39 15.74 15.17
C GLY A 48 8.21 16.42 15.87
N VAL A 49 6.98 16.12 15.45
CA VAL A 49 5.74 16.72 15.97
C VAL A 49 4.83 15.67 16.63
N ARG A 50 3.91 16.10 17.50
CA ARG A 50 2.91 15.19 18.07
C ARG A 50 1.80 14.91 17.06
N SER A 51 1.21 13.72 17.14
CA SER A 51 0.03 13.38 16.33
C SER A 51 -1.10 14.39 16.57
N GLY A 52 -1.64 14.93 15.48
CA GLY A 52 -2.67 15.97 15.49
C GLY A 52 -2.14 17.41 15.38
N GLU A 53 -0.83 17.63 15.51
CA GLU A 53 -0.24 18.95 15.27
C GLU A 53 -0.25 19.30 13.79
N ARG A 54 -0.24 20.61 13.49
CA ARG A 54 -0.11 21.15 12.14
C ARG A 54 1.30 21.67 11.95
N VAL A 55 1.77 21.61 10.71
CA VAL A 55 3.07 22.14 10.30
C VAL A 55 2.90 23.04 9.07
N PRO A 56 3.89 23.90 8.76
CA PRO A 56 3.90 24.62 7.49
C PRO A 56 3.69 23.67 6.31
N LEU A 57 2.82 24.04 5.38
CA LEU A 57 2.42 23.18 4.26
C LEU A 57 3.62 22.68 3.42
N PRO A 58 4.67 23.48 3.14
CA PRO A 58 5.88 22.99 2.50
C PRO A 58 6.58 21.88 3.30
N ALA A 59 6.70 22.04 4.63
CA ALA A 59 7.31 21.03 5.50
C ALA A 59 6.51 19.72 5.50
N ALA A 60 5.18 19.78 5.50
CA ALA A 60 4.34 18.58 5.34
C ALA A 60 4.62 17.86 4.01
N ARG A 61 4.72 18.62 2.90
CA ARG A 61 5.04 18.06 1.57
C ARG A 61 6.42 17.41 1.57
N ASP A 62 7.44 18.10 2.07
CA ASP A 62 8.81 17.63 2.05
C ASP A 62 8.99 16.38 2.91
N GLY A 63 8.43 16.38 4.13
CA GLY A 63 8.42 15.19 4.99
C GLY A 63 7.69 14.00 4.36
N VAL A 64 6.57 14.23 3.64
CA VAL A 64 5.91 13.15 2.89
C VAL A 64 6.80 12.62 1.76
N LEU A 65 7.46 13.49 1.00
CA LEU A 65 8.34 13.07 -0.09
C LEU A 65 9.55 12.29 0.43
N GLU A 66 10.17 12.74 1.51
CA GLU A 66 11.28 12.05 2.16
C GLU A 66 10.88 10.66 2.69
N LEU A 67 9.75 10.58 3.41
CA LEU A 67 9.24 9.30 3.91
C LEU A 67 8.86 8.34 2.77
N ARG A 68 8.41 8.86 1.63
CA ARG A 68 8.13 8.03 0.45
C ARG A 68 9.42 7.58 -0.24
N ARG A 69 10.44 8.44 -0.36
CA ARG A 69 11.75 8.08 -0.93
C ARG A 69 12.43 6.98 -0.11
N SER A 70 12.39 7.07 1.22
CA SER A 70 12.95 6.04 2.10
C SER A 70 12.27 4.67 1.95
N ARG A 71 11.07 4.64 1.36
CA ARG A 71 10.27 3.43 1.08
C ARG A 71 10.26 3.01 -0.39
N GLY A 72 11.04 3.67 -1.26
CA GLY A 72 11.02 3.41 -2.71
C GLY A 72 9.71 3.81 -3.41
N MET A 73 8.93 4.71 -2.82
CA MET A 73 7.58 5.11 -3.27
C MET A 73 7.59 6.48 -4.00
N VAL A 74 8.76 6.98 -4.37
CA VAL A 74 8.94 8.10 -5.31
C VAL A 74 9.79 7.57 -6.44
N LEU A 75 9.34 7.77 -7.69
CA LEU A 75 10.04 7.27 -8.87
C LEU A 75 11.46 7.87 -8.96
N ASP A 76 12.43 7.01 -9.15
CA ASP A 76 13.83 7.34 -9.43
C ASP A 76 14.38 6.29 -10.40
N GLU A 77 14.71 6.72 -11.62
CA GLU A 77 15.14 5.85 -12.70
C GLU A 77 16.40 5.05 -12.36
N ASN A 78 17.25 5.57 -11.46
CA ASN A 78 18.49 4.93 -11.04
C ASN A 78 18.32 3.98 -9.84
N ASP A 79 17.10 3.87 -9.30
CA ASP A 79 16.78 3.02 -8.17
C ASP A 79 15.73 1.96 -8.55
N HIS A 80 16.19 0.73 -8.72
CA HIS A 80 15.31 -0.40 -9.05
C HIS A 80 14.30 -0.71 -7.94
N ASP A 81 14.45 -0.21 -6.70
CA ASP A 81 13.37 -0.32 -5.70
C ASP A 81 12.13 0.50 -6.07
N THR A 82 12.26 1.45 -7.00
CA THR A 82 11.15 2.27 -7.51
C THR A 82 10.53 1.72 -8.80
N TRP A 83 11.15 0.71 -9.42
CA TRP A 83 10.65 0.02 -10.61
C TRP A 83 9.55 -0.97 -10.23
N SER A 84 8.45 -0.43 -9.74
CA SER A 84 7.32 -1.16 -9.16
C SER A 84 5.99 -0.51 -9.56
N VAL A 85 4.90 -1.13 -9.14
CA VAL A 85 3.55 -0.54 -9.18
C VAL A 85 3.14 0.03 -7.82
N GLY A 86 4.11 0.38 -6.97
CA GLY A 86 3.90 0.70 -5.57
C GLY A 86 3.56 -0.55 -4.74
N SER A 87 2.74 -0.38 -3.70
CA SER A 87 2.26 -1.52 -2.91
C SER A 87 1.46 -2.48 -3.78
N PHE A 88 1.93 -3.72 -3.89
CA PHE A 88 1.29 -4.75 -4.69
C PHE A 88 0.02 -5.28 -4.03
N PHE A 89 -0.05 -5.32 -2.70
CA PHE A 89 -1.22 -5.76 -1.95
C PHE A 89 -1.83 -4.61 -1.15
N VAL A 90 -3.16 -4.56 -1.09
CA VAL A 90 -3.88 -3.67 -0.17
C VAL A 90 -3.75 -4.19 1.27
N ASN A 91 -3.87 -3.29 2.25
CA ASN A 91 -3.98 -3.69 3.64
C ASN A 91 -5.32 -4.41 3.87
N PRO A 92 -5.32 -5.65 4.40
CA PRO A 92 -6.54 -6.41 4.63
C PRO A 92 -7.45 -5.69 5.62
N VAL A 93 -8.76 -5.73 5.35
CA VAL A 93 -9.83 -5.33 6.27
C VAL A 93 -10.58 -6.59 6.65
N LEU A 94 -10.56 -6.93 7.93
CA LEU A 94 -11.01 -8.20 8.48
C LEU A 94 -12.19 -7.97 9.43
N SER A 95 -13.06 -8.97 9.54
CA SER A 95 -14.05 -8.99 10.62
C SER A 95 -13.36 -9.07 11.99
N GLN A 96 -14.06 -8.71 13.06
CA GLN A 96 -13.52 -8.82 14.43
C GLN A 96 -13.05 -10.24 14.76
N ALA A 97 -13.79 -11.26 14.33
CA ALA A 97 -13.43 -12.67 14.54
C ALA A 97 -12.11 -13.01 13.85
N ALA A 98 -11.97 -12.69 12.55
CA ALA A 98 -10.74 -12.95 11.82
C ALA A 98 -9.54 -12.12 12.33
N ALA A 99 -9.79 -10.93 12.85
CA ALA A 99 -8.76 -10.08 13.44
C ALA A 99 -8.27 -10.58 14.82
N ALA A 100 -9.08 -11.37 15.53
CA ALA A 100 -8.71 -12.00 16.79
C ALA A 100 -7.66 -13.10 16.60
N ASP A 101 -7.73 -13.81 15.46
CA ASP A 101 -6.79 -14.88 15.10
C ASP A 101 -5.46 -14.36 14.52
N LEU A 102 -5.34 -13.05 14.30
CA LEU A 102 -4.07 -12.46 13.85
C LEU A 102 -2.96 -12.67 14.89
N PRO A 103 -1.70 -12.79 14.46
CA PRO A 103 -0.56 -12.78 15.36
C PRO A 103 -0.62 -11.62 16.37
N THR A 104 -0.19 -11.85 17.61
CA THR A 104 -0.35 -10.88 18.72
C THR A 104 0.20 -9.49 18.37
N LEU A 105 1.37 -9.44 17.73
CA LEU A 105 2.07 -8.21 17.35
C LEU A 105 1.60 -7.60 16.02
N ALA A 106 0.64 -8.22 15.33
CA ALA A 106 0.11 -7.66 14.09
C ALA A 106 -0.57 -6.31 14.37
N PRO A 107 -0.26 -5.25 13.60
CA PRO A 107 -0.94 -3.96 13.74
C PRO A 107 -2.44 -4.10 13.48
N ARG A 108 -3.26 -3.48 14.33
CA ARG A 108 -4.72 -3.50 14.23
C ARG A 108 -5.24 -2.07 14.31
N TRP A 109 -5.96 -1.64 13.28
CA TRP A 109 -6.60 -0.33 13.23
C TRP A 109 -8.10 -0.49 13.00
N PRO A 110 -8.97 -0.05 13.93
CA PRO A 110 -10.41 -0.13 13.74
C PRO A 110 -10.83 0.74 12.54
N THR A 111 -11.81 0.25 11.79
CA THR A 111 -12.49 1.02 10.73
C THR A 111 -13.82 1.57 11.24
N SER A 112 -14.46 2.42 10.44
CA SER A 112 -15.80 2.94 10.75
C SER A 112 -16.90 1.85 10.73
N SER A 113 -16.66 0.70 10.09
CA SER A 113 -17.62 -0.41 9.95
C SER A 113 -17.55 -1.46 11.07
N ARG A 114 -16.80 -1.18 12.16
CA ARG A 114 -16.41 -2.18 13.17
C ARG A 114 -15.52 -3.30 12.64
N ASP A 115 -14.97 -3.18 11.43
CA ASP A 115 -13.93 -4.07 10.93
C ASP A 115 -12.55 -3.63 11.46
N VAL A 116 -11.54 -4.47 11.28
CA VAL A 116 -10.16 -4.20 11.65
C VAL A 116 -9.29 -4.24 10.40
N LYS A 117 -8.62 -3.13 10.12
CA LYS A 117 -7.57 -3.08 9.11
C LYS A 117 -6.24 -3.51 9.73
N THR A 118 -5.49 -4.36 9.04
CA THR A 118 -4.13 -4.77 9.46
C THR A 118 -3.08 -4.44 8.40
N SER A 119 -1.79 -4.57 8.73
CA SER A 119 -0.68 -4.23 7.85
C SER A 119 -0.29 -5.42 6.97
N ALA A 120 -0.48 -5.31 5.66
CA ALA A 120 -0.01 -6.32 4.71
C ALA A 120 1.52 -6.46 4.77
N ALA A 121 2.25 -5.35 4.87
CA ALA A 121 3.72 -5.36 4.98
C ALA A 121 4.19 -6.18 6.17
N TRP A 122 3.57 -5.95 7.33
CA TRP A 122 3.91 -6.66 8.56
C TRP A 122 3.62 -8.16 8.45
N LEU A 123 2.47 -8.54 7.86
CA LEU A 123 2.13 -9.96 7.65
C LEU A 123 3.13 -10.65 6.72
N ILE A 124 3.54 -9.98 5.65
CA ILE A 124 4.57 -10.47 4.71
C ILE A 124 5.89 -10.72 5.44
N GLU A 125 6.35 -9.76 6.25
CA GLU A 125 7.58 -9.91 7.04
C GLU A 125 7.47 -11.00 8.09
N HIS A 126 6.36 -11.05 8.82
CA HIS A 126 6.08 -12.08 9.80
C HIS A 126 6.08 -13.50 9.19
N CYS A 127 5.73 -13.61 7.91
CA CYS A 127 5.75 -14.86 7.17
C CYS A 127 7.12 -15.22 6.56
N GLY A 128 8.18 -14.46 6.91
CA GLY A 128 9.57 -14.76 6.57
C GLY A 128 10.06 -14.14 5.25
N PHE A 129 9.26 -13.28 4.62
CA PHE A 129 9.76 -12.48 3.50
C PHE A 129 10.47 -11.24 4.02
N HIS A 130 11.53 -10.82 3.35
CA HIS A 130 12.35 -9.68 3.73
C HIS A 130 12.63 -8.83 2.50
N GLY A 131 13.10 -7.60 2.72
CA GLY A 131 13.53 -6.74 1.63
C GLY A 131 14.58 -7.44 0.77
N GLY A 132 14.40 -7.39 -0.56
CA GLY A 132 15.28 -8.07 -1.50
C GLY A 132 14.96 -9.55 -1.76
N TYR A 133 13.95 -10.15 -1.10
CA TYR A 133 13.53 -11.51 -1.41
C TYR A 133 13.15 -11.63 -2.90
N ALA A 134 13.84 -12.49 -3.64
CA ALA A 134 13.78 -12.53 -5.10
C ALA A 134 13.27 -13.88 -5.65
N PHE A 135 12.65 -13.80 -6.82
CA PHE A 135 12.32 -14.92 -7.70
C PHE A 135 12.68 -14.52 -9.12
N GLY A 136 13.78 -15.08 -9.64
CA GLY A 136 14.36 -14.64 -10.91
C GLY A 136 14.72 -13.15 -10.88
N ALA A 137 14.28 -12.38 -11.87
CA ALA A 137 14.52 -10.94 -11.93
C ALA A 137 13.48 -10.08 -11.18
N ALA A 138 12.44 -10.68 -10.59
CA ALA A 138 11.50 -9.99 -9.70
C ALA A 138 11.95 -10.10 -8.23
N ALA A 139 11.78 -9.04 -7.43
CA ALA A 139 12.05 -9.09 -6.00
C ALA A 139 11.17 -8.16 -5.19
N LEU A 140 11.05 -8.42 -3.88
CA LEU A 140 10.53 -7.42 -2.96
C LEU A 140 11.53 -6.26 -2.86
N SER A 141 11.01 -5.03 -2.81
CA SER A 141 11.84 -3.83 -2.60
C SER A 141 12.68 -3.98 -1.34
N THR A 142 13.94 -3.53 -1.37
CA THR A 142 14.79 -3.55 -0.17
C THR A 142 14.34 -2.53 0.86
N LYS A 143 13.59 -1.50 0.42
CA LYS A 143 13.07 -0.41 1.22
C LYS A 143 11.67 -0.65 1.78
N HIS A 144 10.84 -1.43 1.09
CA HIS A 144 9.46 -1.66 1.51
C HIS A 144 8.85 -2.94 0.92
N VAL A 145 8.67 -3.99 1.72
CA VAL A 145 8.27 -5.33 1.26
C VAL A 145 6.94 -5.43 0.50
N LEU A 146 6.05 -4.43 0.60
CA LEU A 146 4.84 -4.41 -0.23
C LEU A 146 5.10 -4.15 -1.71
N ALA A 147 6.24 -3.56 -2.09
CA ALA A 147 6.55 -3.31 -3.48
C ALA A 147 7.24 -4.53 -4.09
N ILE A 148 6.67 -5.07 -5.16
CA ILE A 148 7.36 -6.01 -6.04
C ILE A 148 8.03 -5.18 -7.13
N THR A 149 9.32 -5.44 -7.33
CA THR A 149 10.25 -4.63 -8.10
C THR A 149 10.86 -5.44 -9.23
N ASN A 150 11.02 -4.79 -10.38
CA ASN A 150 11.77 -5.32 -11.50
C ASN A 150 13.27 -4.98 -11.30
N ARG A 151 14.13 -6.00 -11.21
CA ARG A 151 15.59 -5.81 -11.06
C ARG A 151 16.34 -5.59 -12.37
N GLY A 152 15.63 -5.42 -13.48
CA GLY A 152 16.15 -5.05 -14.80
C GLY A 152 15.53 -5.85 -15.95
N GLY A 153 15.09 -7.08 -15.69
CA GLY A 153 14.56 -8.00 -16.70
C GLY A 153 13.39 -8.86 -16.24
N ALA A 154 12.66 -8.46 -15.20
CA ALA A 154 11.53 -9.23 -14.67
C ALA A 154 10.42 -9.38 -15.71
N SER A 155 10.08 -10.62 -16.00
CA SER A 155 8.90 -11.00 -16.76
C SER A 155 7.62 -10.87 -15.93
N CYS A 156 6.48 -10.80 -16.62
CA CYS A 156 5.17 -10.84 -15.95
C CYS A 156 5.00 -12.13 -15.12
N GLU A 157 5.48 -13.26 -15.64
CA GLU A 157 5.42 -14.55 -14.95
C GLU A 157 6.18 -14.51 -13.62
N GLU A 158 7.43 -14.03 -13.61
CA GLU A 158 8.22 -13.93 -12.36
C GLU A 158 7.55 -13.02 -11.32
N VAL A 159 6.97 -11.89 -11.75
CA VAL A 159 6.23 -10.99 -10.85
C VAL A 159 4.99 -11.69 -10.30
N MET A 160 4.21 -12.39 -11.12
CA MET A 160 3.02 -13.12 -10.67
C MET A 160 3.37 -14.29 -9.77
N THR A 161 4.44 -15.04 -10.06
CA THR A 161 4.90 -16.14 -9.22
C THR A 161 5.37 -15.66 -7.86
N LEU A 162 6.17 -14.58 -7.80
CA LEU A 162 6.58 -13.99 -6.53
C LEU A 162 5.38 -13.49 -5.72
N ALA A 163 4.44 -12.81 -6.38
CA ALA A 163 3.23 -12.34 -5.73
C ALA A 163 2.36 -13.50 -5.19
N SER A 164 2.17 -14.57 -5.96
CA SER A 164 1.45 -15.77 -5.51
C SER A 164 2.13 -16.42 -4.32
N LEU A 165 3.46 -16.60 -4.37
CA LEU A 165 4.24 -17.16 -3.27
C LEU A 165 4.05 -16.36 -1.97
N VAL A 166 4.09 -15.03 -2.06
CA VAL A 166 3.87 -14.14 -0.91
C VAL A 166 2.45 -14.29 -0.36
N ARG A 167 1.44 -14.17 -1.23
CA ARG A 167 0.03 -14.29 -0.85
C ARG A 167 -0.27 -15.63 -0.19
N ASP A 168 0.20 -16.73 -0.79
CA ASP A 168 -0.13 -18.08 -0.36
C ASP A 168 0.50 -18.41 0.99
N ARG A 169 1.75 -18.01 1.20
CA ARG A 169 2.39 -18.20 2.51
C ARG A 169 1.75 -17.34 3.60
N VAL A 170 1.34 -16.10 3.29
CA VAL A 170 0.60 -15.27 4.24
C VAL A 170 -0.74 -15.91 4.59
N LYS A 171 -1.47 -16.43 3.60
CA LYS A 171 -2.73 -17.15 3.81
C LYS A 171 -2.53 -18.41 4.65
N GLU A 172 -1.52 -19.21 4.33
CA GLU A 172 -1.20 -20.46 5.05
C GLU A 172 -0.87 -20.19 6.53
N ARG A 173 -0.06 -19.17 6.81
CA ARG A 173 0.43 -18.91 8.17
C ARG A 173 -0.50 -18.08 9.04
N THR A 174 -1.35 -17.25 8.43
CA THR A 174 -2.16 -16.27 9.18
C THR A 174 -3.66 -16.37 8.90
N GLY A 175 -4.08 -17.20 7.94
CA GLY A 175 -5.45 -17.25 7.44
C GLY A 175 -5.86 -16.05 6.57
N VAL A 176 -5.01 -15.03 6.46
CA VAL A 176 -5.33 -13.78 5.73
C VAL A 176 -5.00 -13.90 4.26
N TYR A 177 -6.01 -13.68 3.41
CA TYR A 177 -5.79 -13.58 1.96
C TYR A 177 -5.42 -12.15 1.54
N LEU A 178 -4.28 -11.99 0.88
CA LEU A 178 -3.85 -10.69 0.36
C LEU A 178 -4.43 -10.44 -1.03
N THR A 179 -5.11 -9.30 -1.18
CA THR A 179 -5.72 -8.88 -2.46
C THR A 179 -4.78 -7.93 -3.21
N PRO A 180 -4.46 -8.19 -4.49
CA PRO A 180 -3.64 -7.27 -5.26
C PRO A 180 -4.32 -5.89 -5.42
N GLU A 181 -3.56 -4.82 -5.24
CA GLU A 181 -3.94 -3.46 -5.55
C GLU A 181 -3.88 -3.12 -7.06
N PRO A 182 -2.85 -3.54 -7.83
CA PRO A 182 -2.74 -3.19 -9.24
C PRO A 182 -3.79 -3.92 -10.08
N LEU A 183 -4.13 -3.33 -11.22
CA LEU A 183 -4.95 -3.99 -12.23
C LEU A 183 -4.11 -5.00 -13.00
N LEU A 184 -4.48 -6.27 -12.93
CA LEU A 184 -3.82 -7.34 -13.65
C LEU A 184 -4.49 -7.50 -15.02
N ILE A 185 -3.75 -7.23 -16.10
CA ILE A 185 -4.24 -7.31 -17.48
C ILE A 185 -3.66 -8.56 -18.13
N ASN A 186 -4.52 -9.49 -18.55
CA ASN A 186 -4.13 -10.75 -19.17
C ASN A 186 -3.16 -11.60 -18.33
N CYS A 187 -3.16 -11.40 -17.01
CA CYS A 187 -2.42 -12.19 -16.04
C CYS A 187 -3.23 -12.34 -14.75
N ARG A 188 -2.82 -13.30 -13.92
CA ARG A 188 -3.45 -13.56 -12.62
C ARG A 188 -2.41 -14.12 -11.67
N LEU A 189 -2.66 -13.93 -10.37
CA LEU A 189 -1.97 -14.69 -9.35
C LEU A 189 -2.39 -16.16 -9.49
N THR A 190 -1.43 -17.03 -9.79
CA THR A 190 -1.61 -18.49 -9.85
C THR A 190 -1.86 -19.06 -8.47
#